data_AF-A0A6P0U591-F1
#
_entry.id   AF-A0A6P0U591-F1
#
_cell.length_a   1.000
_cell.length_b   1.000
_cell.length_c   1.000
_cell.angle_alpha   90.00
_cell.angle_beta   90.00
_cell.angle_gamma   90.00
#
_symmetry.space_group_name_H-M   'P 1'
#
loop_
_entity.id
_entity.type
_entity.pdbx_description
1 polymer ?
#
loop_
_entity_poly.entity_id
_entity_poly.type
_entity_poly.pdbx_seq_one_letter_code
_entity_poly.pdbx_strand_id
1 'polypeptide(L)'
;MTKNPGKAVFPIEFKPETSSSQSIIALDPGVRSFLTGFDGEKFIELGNRDITRIFRLGQHIDKLISTKTTLKGRKNKYKRQGLNKKINRLLIRIKNLIDEVHKKVAKWLTTEYRVIFIPTFESSQMVAKSGKKKRKLNSCVSSPNAKLGANHVSNKLLSSTLLKEVQP
;
A
#
# COMPACT_ATOMS: atom_id res chain seq x y z
N MET A 1 36.22 12.03 -8.32
CA MET A 1 35.90 10.90 -9.21
C MET A 1 35.28 9.78 -8.39
N THR A 2 33.95 9.65 -8.36
CA THR A 2 33.29 8.54 -7.67
C THR A 2 33.21 7.35 -8.64
N LYS A 3 34.02 6.31 -8.42
CA LYS A 3 33.92 5.05 -9.16
C LYS A 3 32.55 4.43 -8.85
N ASN A 4 31.68 4.32 -9.86
CA ASN A 4 30.48 3.48 -9.74
C ASN A 4 30.96 2.03 -9.64
N PRO A 5 30.70 1.32 -8.53
CA PRO A 5 31.00 -0.10 -8.48
C PRO A 5 30.10 -0.81 -9.50
N GLY A 6 30.70 -1.49 -10.46
CA GLY A 6 29.97 -2.31 -11.42
C GLY A 6 29.14 -3.35 -10.68
N LYS A 7 27.86 -3.51 -11.05
CA LYS A 7 27.01 -4.58 -10.53
C LYS A 7 27.12 -5.77 -11.49
N ALA A 8 27.50 -6.92 -10.97
CA ALA A 8 27.39 -8.19 -11.68
C ALA A 8 26.09 -8.90 -11.26
N VAL A 9 25.35 -9.42 -12.23
CA VAL A 9 24.15 -10.24 -12.00
C VAL A 9 24.49 -11.65 -12.46
N PHE A 10 24.42 -12.60 -11.54
CA PHE A 10 24.66 -14.02 -11.84
C PHE A 10 23.31 -14.74 -11.79
N PRO A 11 22.91 -15.47 -12.85
CA PRO A 11 21.75 -16.33 -12.77
C PRO A 11 22.08 -17.50 -11.84
N ILE A 12 21.18 -17.76 -10.90
CA ILE A 12 21.25 -18.92 -10.01
C ILE A 12 20.09 -19.83 -10.41
N GLU A 13 20.38 -21.09 -10.69
CA GLU A 13 19.35 -22.08 -10.92
C GLU A 13 18.58 -22.34 -9.63
N PHE A 14 17.29 -21.99 -9.61
CA PHE A 14 16.42 -22.21 -8.48
C PHE A 14 15.63 -23.50 -8.72
N LYS A 15 15.84 -24.50 -7.86
CA LYS A 15 15.06 -25.74 -7.88
C LYS A 15 13.86 -25.56 -6.94
N PRO A 16 12.62 -25.50 -7.44
CA PRO A 16 11.46 -25.32 -6.58
C PRO A 16 11.25 -26.57 -5.73
N GLU A 17 11.14 -26.40 -4.41
CA GLU A 17 10.69 -27.47 -3.54
C GLU A 17 9.18 -27.63 -3.67
N THR A 18 8.73 -28.85 -3.94
CA THR A 18 7.30 -29.16 -4.03
C THR A 18 6.77 -29.52 -2.65
N SER A 19 5.87 -28.71 -2.10
CA SER A 19 5.10 -29.10 -0.91
C SER A 19 4.13 -30.23 -1.25
N SER A 20 4.03 -31.22 -0.36
CA SER A 20 3.11 -32.36 -0.45
C SER A 20 1.69 -32.01 0.03
N SER A 21 1.46 -30.79 0.50
CA SER A 21 0.15 -30.33 0.97
C SER A 21 -0.86 -30.27 -0.18
N GLN A 22 -2.06 -30.79 0.04
CA GLN A 22 -3.18 -30.72 -0.91
C GLN A 22 -4.11 -29.53 -0.65
N SER A 23 -3.73 -28.62 0.26
CA SER A 23 -4.57 -27.53 0.75
C SER A 23 -4.77 -26.43 -0.31
N ILE A 24 -5.99 -25.87 -0.32
CA ILE A 24 -6.47 -24.95 -1.34
C ILE A 24 -7.07 -23.70 -0.68
N ILE A 25 -6.56 -22.52 -1.03
CA ILE A 25 -7.05 -21.25 -0.45
C ILE A 25 -7.58 -20.30 -1.53
N ALA A 26 -8.74 -19.71 -1.29
CA ALA A 26 -9.26 -18.59 -2.05
C ALA A 26 -8.95 -17.27 -1.33
N LEU A 27 -8.37 -16.31 -2.05
CA LEU A 27 -7.94 -15.02 -1.49
C LEU A 27 -8.83 -13.89 -2.00
N ASP A 28 -9.24 -12.98 -1.12
CA ASP A 28 -9.99 -11.78 -1.47
C ASP A 28 -9.39 -10.54 -0.73
N PRO A 29 -8.99 -9.47 -1.44
CA PRO A 29 -8.49 -8.25 -0.86
C PRO A 29 -9.64 -7.52 -0.19
N GLY A 30 -9.59 -7.50 1.14
CA GLY A 30 -10.51 -6.72 1.96
C GLY A 30 -10.13 -5.23 1.99
N VAL A 31 -11.10 -4.40 2.40
CA VAL A 31 -10.85 -2.97 2.70
C VAL A 31 -10.31 -2.77 4.12
N ARG A 32 -10.61 -3.71 5.04
CA ARG A 32 -10.25 -3.67 6.47
C ARG A 32 -9.10 -4.61 6.86
N SER A 33 -8.83 -5.61 6.03
CA SER A 33 -7.78 -6.63 6.18
C SER A 33 -6.90 -6.58 4.93
N PHE A 34 -5.60 -6.85 5.05
CA PHE A 34 -4.69 -6.76 3.90
C PHE A 34 -5.09 -7.79 2.83
N LEU A 35 -5.47 -8.98 3.29
CA LEU A 35 -5.98 -10.05 2.48
C LEU A 35 -6.84 -10.95 3.36
N THR A 36 -7.98 -11.40 2.86
CA THR A 36 -8.82 -12.39 3.53
C THR A 36 -8.72 -13.68 2.74
N GLY A 37 -8.34 -14.77 3.41
CA GLY A 37 -8.27 -16.09 2.82
C GLY A 37 -9.40 -16.99 3.33
N PHE A 38 -9.94 -17.84 2.47
CA PHE A 38 -10.87 -18.90 2.84
C PHE A 38 -10.37 -20.24 2.31
N ASP A 39 -10.23 -21.20 3.23
CA ASP A 39 -9.63 -22.53 3.00
C ASP A 39 -10.68 -23.65 3.04
N GLY A 40 -11.96 -23.32 2.79
CA GLY A 40 -13.07 -24.25 2.94
C GLY A 40 -13.58 -24.44 4.37
N GLU A 41 -12.69 -24.38 5.37
CA GLU A 41 -13.05 -24.57 6.78
C GLU A 41 -12.97 -23.28 7.61
N LYS A 42 -11.96 -22.45 7.36
CA LYS A 42 -11.65 -21.28 8.18
C LYS A 42 -11.45 -20.02 7.34
N PHE A 43 -11.81 -18.89 7.94
CA PHE A 43 -11.47 -17.56 7.45
C PHE A 43 -10.18 -17.09 8.08
N ILE A 44 -9.27 -16.58 7.26
CA ILE A 44 -7.94 -16.15 7.66
C ILE A 44 -7.79 -14.68 7.30
N GLU A 45 -7.72 -13.82 8.31
CA GLU A 45 -7.51 -12.39 8.13
C GLU A 45 -6.02 -12.06 8.21
N LEU A 46 -5.43 -11.65 7.10
CA LEU A 46 -4.03 -11.27 7.03
C LEU A 46 -3.89 -9.75 7.18
N GLY A 47 -2.92 -9.30 7.99
CA GLY A 47 -2.51 -7.89 8.06
C GLY A 47 -3.40 -6.91 8.86
N ASN A 48 -4.39 -7.39 9.64
CA ASN A 48 -5.26 -6.52 10.45
C ASN A 48 -4.50 -5.53 11.37
N ARG A 49 -3.45 -6.00 12.06
CA ARG A 49 -2.69 -5.15 13.00
C ARG A 49 -1.84 -4.09 12.28
N ASP A 50 -1.34 -4.40 11.08
CA ASP A 50 -0.47 -3.50 10.32
C ASP A 50 -1.25 -2.39 9.62
N ILE A 51 -2.50 -2.65 9.22
CA ILE A 51 -3.40 -1.63 8.64
C ILE A 51 -3.63 -0.47 9.61
N THR A 52 -3.86 -0.76 10.89
CA THR A 52 -4.06 0.29 11.90
C THR A 52 -2.81 1.16 12.04
N ARG A 53 -1.62 0.55 11.97
CA ARG A 53 -0.34 1.28 12.02
C ARG A 53 -0.16 2.17 10.78
N ILE A 54 -0.43 1.63 9.59
CA ILE A 54 -0.37 2.37 8.32
C ILE A 54 -1.35 3.56 8.34
N PHE A 55 -2.57 3.35 8.83
CA PHE A 55 -3.57 4.40 8.96
C PHE A 55 -3.11 5.55 9.88
N ARG A 56 -2.51 5.23 11.03
CA ARG A 56 -1.93 6.24 11.95
C ARG A 56 -0.80 7.04 11.30
N LEU A 57 0.05 6.39 10.51
CA LEU A 57 1.12 7.06 9.75
C LEU A 57 0.54 7.97 8.66
N GLY A 58 -0.51 7.53 7.97
CA GLY A 58 -1.24 8.34 6.98
C GLY A 58 -1.79 9.63 7.59
N GLN A 59 -2.48 9.54 8.73
CA GLN A 59 -2.98 10.73 9.44
C GLN A 59 -1.85 11.70 9.84
N HIS A 60 -0.68 11.18 10.21
CA HIS A 60 0.47 12.01 10.53
C HIS A 60 0.99 12.75 9.29
N ILE A 61 1.04 12.07 8.14
CA ILE A 61 1.41 12.68 6.86
C ILE A 61 0.42 13.80 6.49
N ASP A 62 -0.89 13.57 6.66
CA ASP A 62 -1.91 14.57 6.34
C ASP A 62 -1.73 15.86 7.17
N LYS A 63 -1.41 15.72 8.47
CA LYS A 63 -1.07 16.87 9.33
C LYS A 63 0.17 17.63 8.83
N LEU A 64 1.21 16.92 8.40
CA LEU A 64 2.43 17.53 7.84
C LEU A 64 2.18 18.22 6.50
N ILE A 65 1.34 17.64 5.64
CA ILE A 65 0.92 18.24 4.37
C ILE A 65 0.14 19.53 4.64
N SER A 66 -0.86 19.48 5.53
CA SER A 66 -1.64 20.65 5.93
C SER A 66 -0.76 21.79 6.46
N THR A 67 0.19 21.46 7.34
CA THR A 67 1.17 22.43 7.87
C THR A 67 2.01 23.04 6.75
N LYS A 68 2.50 22.20 5.81
CA LYS A 68 3.29 22.65 4.66
C LYS A 68 2.49 23.57 3.74
N THR A 69 1.20 23.32 3.53
CA THR A 69 0.35 24.13 2.66
C THR A 69 0.06 25.51 3.25
N THR A 70 0.00 25.63 4.57
CA THR A 70 -0.17 26.91 5.28
C THR A 70 1.09 27.78 5.21
N LEU A 71 2.28 27.17 5.16
CA LEU A 71 3.55 27.87 5.05
C LEU A 71 3.78 28.42 3.63
N LYS A 72 3.53 29.71 3.42
CA LYS A 72 3.73 30.42 2.13
C LYS A 72 4.97 31.34 2.18
N GLY A 73 5.43 31.77 1.01
CA GLY A 73 6.50 32.76 0.84
C GLY A 73 7.94 32.21 0.88
N ARG A 74 8.89 33.01 0.36
CA ARG A 74 10.30 32.64 0.17
C ARG A 74 11.02 32.38 1.51
N LYS A 75 10.66 33.12 2.56
CA LYS A 75 11.23 32.96 3.92
C LYS A 75 11.01 31.56 4.51
N ASN A 76 9.93 30.87 4.12
CA ASN A 76 9.58 29.54 4.62
C ASN A 76 10.11 28.38 3.75
N LYS A 77 10.95 28.67 2.73
CA LYS A 77 11.48 27.65 1.80
C LYS A 77 12.17 26.49 2.52
N TYR A 78 13.06 26.79 3.46
CA TYR A 78 13.82 25.77 4.21
C TYR A 78 12.91 24.92 5.10
N LYS A 79 11.92 25.53 5.78
CA LYS A 79 10.92 24.81 6.59
C LYS A 79 10.10 23.84 5.73
N ARG A 80 9.63 24.28 4.55
CA ARG A 80 8.89 23.43 3.59
C ARG A 80 9.73 22.26 3.09
N GLN A 81 11.02 22.49 2.79
CA GLN A 81 11.92 21.42 2.39
C GLN A 81 12.15 20.41 3.53
N GLY A 82 12.30 20.87 4.77
CA GLY A 82 12.37 20.00 5.96
C GLY A 82 11.13 19.13 6.12
N LEU A 83 9.93 19.71 5.96
CA LEU A 83 8.66 18.96 5.97
C LEU A 83 8.58 17.94 4.83
N ASN A 84 9.00 18.30 3.61
CA ASN A 84 9.05 17.35 2.48
C ASN A 84 9.94 16.14 2.79
N LYS A 85 11.13 16.38 3.37
CA LYS A 85 12.03 15.28 3.77
C LYS A 85 11.35 14.37 4.80
N LYS A 86 10.64 14.93 5.79
CA LYS A 86 9.89 14.15 6.79
C LYS A 86 8.76 13.33 6.15
N ILE A 87 7.95 13.96 5.29
CA ILE A 87 6.87 13.29 4.55
C ILE A 87 7.42 12.12 3.73
N ASN A 88 8.51 12.35 2.97
CA ASN A 88 9.11 11.31 2.15
C ASN A 88 9.62 10.13 2.98
N ARG A 89 10.24 10.38 4.15
CA ARG A 89 10.66 9.31 5.07
C ARG A 89 9.48 8.47 5.56
N LEU A 90 8.35 9.11 5.88
CA LEU A 90 7.14 8.41 6.32
C LEU A 90 6.50 7.61 5.18
N LEU A 91 6.47 8.15 3.96
CA LEU A 91 6.00 7.44 2.78
C LEU A 91 6.86 6.20 2.48
N ILE A 92 8.19 6.32 2.56
CA ILE A 92 9.10 5.18 2.43
C ILE A 92 8.82 4.15 3.53
N ARG A 93 8.59 4.58 4.77
CA ARG A 93 8.24 3.68 5.87
C ARG A 93 6.94 2.93 5.61
N ILE A 94 5.90 3.60 5.10
CA ILE A 94 4.64 2.95 4.73
C ILE A 94 4.89 1.93 3.62
N LYS A 95 5.64 2.29 2.58
CA LYS A 95 5.99 1.36 1.50
C LYS A 95 6.71 0.13 2.03
N ASN A 96 7.73 0.31 2.86
CA ASN A 96 8.48 -0.79 3.45
C ASN A 96 7.61 -1.70 4.32
N LEU A 97 6.66 -1.14 5.09
CA LEU A 97 5.71 -1.91 5.88
C LEU A 97 4.79 -2.76 4.99
N ILE A 98 4.28 -2.18 3.90
CA ILE A 98 3.44 -2.91 2.93
C ILE A 98 4.26 -4.03 2.27
N ASP A 99 5.47 -3.72 1.82
CA ASP A 99 6.38 -4.70 1.20
C ASP A 99 6.72 -5.85 2.17
N GLU A 100 6.90 -5.56 3.46
CA GLU A 100 7.15 -6.57 4.49
C GLU A 100 5.93 -7.50 4.67
N VAL A 101 4.72 -6.93 4.75
CA VAL A 101 3.47 -7.71 4.87
C VAL A 101 3.29 -8.59 3.63
N HIS A 102 3.48 -8.04 2.42
CA HIS A 102 3.38 -8.80 1.17
C HIS A 102 4.33 -10.00 1.17
N LYS A 103 5.59 -9.80 1.54
CA LYS A 103 6.61 -10.87 1.56
C LYS A 103 6.27 -11.96 2.58
N LYS A 104 5.82 -11.56 3.78
CA LYS A 104 5.39 -12.51 4.82
C LYS A 104 4.19 -13.33 4.36
N VAL A 105 3.19 -12.68 3.78
CA VAL A 105 1.99 -13.34 3.26
C VAL A 105 2.34 -14.28 2.10
N ALA A 106 3.15 -13.84 1.13
CA ALA A 106 3.56 -14.68 0.01
C ALA A 106 4.35 -15.92 0.49
N LYS A 107 5.29 -15.73 1.43
CA LYS A 107 6.04 -16.86 2.00
C LYS A 107 5.12 -17.83 2.74
N TRP A 108 4.19 -17.32 3.53
CA TRP A 108 3.24 -18.16 4.26
C TRP A 108 2.32 -18.93 3.30
N LEU A 109 1.74 -18.26 2.30
CA LEU A 109 0.85 -18.89 1.31
C LEU A 109 1.54 -20.00 0.52
N THR A 110 2.75 -19.73 0.02
CA THR A 110 3.53 -20.70 -0.76
C THR A 110 4.06 -21.87 0.08
N THR A 111 4.14 -21.71 1.40
CA THR A 111 4.58 -22.78 2.30
C THR A 111 3.41 -23.68 2.72
N GLU A 112 2.25 -23.09 2.99
CA GLU A 112 1.08 -23.80 3.52
C GLU A 112 0.21 -24.41 2.40
N TYR A 113 0.00 -23.67 1.31
CA TYR A 113 -0.98 -23.99 0.27
C TYR A 113 -0.33 -24.38 -1.05
N ARG A 114 -0.94 -25.34 -1.75
CA ARG A 114 -0.50 -25.78 -3.07
C ARG A 114 -1.26 -25.08 -4.20
N VAL A 115 -2.55 -24.83 -4.00
CA VAL A 115 -3.40 -24.13 -4.98
C VAL A 115 -3.94 -22.87 -4.33
N ILE A 116 -3.70 -21.74 -5.00
CA ILE A 116 -4.14 -20.42 -4.56
C ILE A 116 -5.08 -19.85 -5.62
N PHE A 117 -6.34 -19.67 -5.26
CA PHE A 117 -7.30 -18.98 -6.11
C PHE A 117 -7.21 -17.48 -5.86
N ILE A 118 -6.81 -16.76 -6.91
CA ILE A 118 -6.77 -15.30 -6.95
C ILE A 118 -7.89 -14.86 -7.89
N PRO A 119 -9.03 -14.34 -7.38
CA PRO A 119 -10.06 -13.76 -8.21
C PRO A 119 -9.50 -12.63 -9.06
N THR A 120 -10.08 -12.43 -10.25
CA THR A 120 -9.71 -11.33 -11.13
C THR A 120 -10.02 -10.00 -10.45
N PHE A 121 -9.00 -9.32 -9.96
CA PHE A 121 -9.14 -8.04 -9.27
C PHE A 121 -9.21 -6.89 -10.25
N GLU A 122 -10.44 -6.47 -10.54
CA GLU A 122 -10.76 -5.19 -11.20
C GLU A 122 -10.51 -4.00 -10.23
N SER A 123 -9.29 -3.92 -9.71
CA SER A 123 -8.82 -2.91 -8.76
C SER A 123 -9.02 -1.48 -9.28
N SER A 124 -8.94 -1.29 -10.60
CA SER A 124 -9.26 -0.04 -11.30
C SER A 124 -10.74 0.37 -11.11
N GLN A 125 -11.68 -0.56 -11.24
CA GLN A 125 -13.12 -0.33 -11.09
C GLN A 125 -13.53 -0.13 -9.63
N MET A 126 -12.91 -0.88 -8.70
CA MET A 126 -13.18 -0.74 -7.26
C MET A 126 -12.80 0.65 -6.73
N VAL A 127 -11.69 1.21 -7.21
CA VAL A 127 -11.23 2.55 -6.83
C VAL A 127 -12.02 3.66 -7.54
N ALA A 128 -12.43 3.44 -8.79
CA ALA A 128 -13.12 4.43 -9.63
C ALA A 128 -14.56 4.76 -9.18
N LYS A 129 -15.26 3.85 -8.47
CA LYS A 129 -16.65 4.07 -8.01
C LYS A 129 -16.80 5.16 -6.92
N SER A 130 -15.70 5.68 -6.39
CA SER A 130 -15.72 6.80 -5.42
C SER A 130 -16.03 8.17 -6.03
N GLY A 131 -16.05 8.31 -7.37
CA GLY A 131 -16.20 9.59 -8.06
C GLY A 131 -17.65 10.11 -8.26
N LYS A 132 -18.70 9.29 -8.08
CA LYS A 132 -20.06 9.66 -8.51
C LYS A 132 -21.10 9.87 -7.40
N LYS A 133 -20.80 9.59 -6.13
CA LYS A 133 -21.74 9.82 -5.02
C LYS A 133 -21.18 10.89 -4.07
N LYS A 134 -21.62 12.15 -4.26
CA LYS A 134 -21.43 13.20 -3.24
C LYS A 134 -22.13 12.71 -1.97
N ARG A 135 -21.37 12.35 -0.93
CA ARG A 135 -21.96 12.16 0.41
C ARG A 135 -22.61 13.49 0.79
N LYS A 136 -23.93 13.50 1.00
CA LYS A 136 -24.60 14.61 1.69
C LYS A 136 -24.01 14.63 3.10
N LEU A 137 -23.13 15.59 3.39
CA LEU A 137 -22.72 15.91 4.74
C LEU A 137 -23.81 16.83 5.29
N ASN A 138 -24.54 16.33 6.26
CA ASN A 138 -25.53 17.07 7.04
C ASN A 138 -24.80 18.27 7.63
N SER A 139 -25.32 19.47 7.36
CA SER A 139 -24.70 20.76 7.65
C SER A 139 -24.59 21.01 9.16
N CYS A 140 -23.45 20.65 9.76
CA CYS A 140 -23.04 21.14 11.09
C CYS A 140 -21.52 21.09 11.31
N VAL A 141 -20.66 21.20 10.29
CA VAL A 141 -19.23 21.57 10.45
C VAL A 141 -18.75 22.28 9.18
N SER A 142 -18.98 23.59 9.09
CA SER A 142 -18.41 24.43 8.03
C SER A 142 -16.99 24.85 8.40
N SER A 143 -15.99 24.18 7.84
CA SER A 143 -14.64 24.73 7.72
C SER A 143 -14.27 24.80 6.23
N PRO A 144 -14.08 25.99 5.62
CA PRO A 144 -14.04 26.14 4.15
C PRO A 144 -12.79 25.61 3.44
N ASN A 145 -11.79 25.06 4.15
CA ASN A 145 -10.44 24.85 3.59
C ASN A 145 -10.05 23.40 3.27
N ALA A 146 -11.00 22.47 3.22
CA ALA A 146 -10.72 21.06 2.89
C ALA A 146 -11.15 20.70 1.46
N LYS A 147 -10.59 21.37 0.44
CA LYS A 147 -10.65 20.89 -0.94
C LYS A 147 -9.25 20.81 -1.50
N LEU A 148 -9.00 19.71 -2.21
CA LEU A 148 -7.77 19.28 -2.87
C LEU A 148 -6.71 18.62 -1.97
N GLY A 149 -6.58 17.29 -2.08
CA GLY A 149 -5.27 16.68 -1.96
C GLY A 149 -5.16 15.25 -1.42
N ALA A 150 -6.16 14.70 -0.72
CA ALA A 150 -5.94 13.47 0.05
C ALA A 150 -6.20 12.14 -0.71
N ASN A 151 -6.98 12.16 -1.80
CA ASN A 151 -7.44 10.91 -2.44
C ASN A 151 -6.67 10.52 -3.73
N HIS A 152 -5.68 11.31 -4.17
CA HIS A 152 -4.94 11.01 -5.40
C HIS A 152 -3.59 10.32 -5.16
N VAL A 153 -3.04 10.39 -3.93
CA VAL A 153 -1.68 9.88 -3.67
C VAL A 153 -1.69 8.44 -3.12
N SER A 154 -2.68 8.07 -2.32
CA SER A 154 -2.74 6.73 -1.71
C SER A 154 -3.06 5.61 -2.72
N ASN A 155 -3.92 5.87 -3.72
CA ASN A 155 -4.23 4.86 -4.75
C ASN A 155 -3.21 4.83 -5.90
N LYS A 156 -2.48 5.92 -6.15
CA LYS A 156 -1.46 5.96 -7.21
C LYS A 156 -0.17 5.22 -6.81
N LEU A 157 0.12 5.13 -5.52
CA LEU A 157 1.23 4.35 -5.00
C LEU A 157 0.93 2.84 -4.95
N LEU A 158 -0.33 2.45 -4.75
CA LEU A 158 -0.74 1.02 -4.74
C LEU A 158 -0.89 0.44 -6.15
N SER A 159 -1.31 1.23 -7.16
CA SER A 159 -1.40 0.76 -8.55
C SER A 159 -0.07 0.76 -9.32
N SER A 160 0.95 1.52 -8.91
CA SER A 160 2.20 1.63 -9.69
C SER A 160 3.27 0.59 -9.33
N THR A 161 3.18 -0.06 -8.16
CA THR A 161 4.11 -1.11 -7.73
C THR A 161 3.64 -2.53 -8.06
N LEU A 162 2.36 -2.74 -8.38
CA LEU A 162 1.79 -4.05 -8.70
C LEU A 162 1.64 -4.34 -10.21
N LEU A 163 2.06 -3.43 -11.10
CA LEU A 163 1.94 -3.57 -12.56
C LEU A 163 3.29 -3.65 -13.30
N LYS A 164 4.40 -3.96 -12.61
CA LYS A 164 5.72 -4.09 -13.27
C LYS A 164 6.43 -5.44 -13.10
N GLU A 165 5.83 -6.38 -12.39
CA GLU A 165 6.33 -7.75 -12.36
C GLU A 165 5.15 -8.67 -12.59
N VAL A 166 5.35 -9.64 -13.49
CA VAL A 166 4.40 -10.71 -13.88
C VAL A 166 3.39 -10.32 -14.98
N GLN A 167 3.91 -10.21 -16.20
CA GLN A 167 3.52 -11.03 -17.36
C GLN A 167 4.78 -11.23 -18.22
N PRO A 168 4.96 -12.34 -18.96
CA PRO A 168 6.15 -12.61 -19.77
C PRO A 168 6.44 -11.53 -20.82
#